data_AF-A0ABD2MR23-F1
#
_entry.id   AF-A0ABD2MR23-F1
#
_cell.length_a   1.000
_cell.length_b   1.000
_cell.length_c   1.000
_cell.angle_alpha   90.00
_cell.angle_beta   90.00
_cell.angle_gamma   90.00
#
_symmetry.space_group_name_H-M   'P 1'
#
loop_
_entity.id
_entity.type
_entity.pdbx_description
1 polymer ?
#
loop_
_entity_poly.entity_id
_entity_poly.type
_entity_poly.pdbx_seq_one_letter_code
_entity_poly.pdbx_strand_id
1 'polypeptide(L)'
;QSSRTRDAELGRLFRTYCSEQHSKWAYQVPHLVDILNGITHESIGFSPNELQLGTNKLRLLPDRFRGSGSEIEDISCEEKLILADATLQSRAARRAFRNPGG
;
A
#
# COMPACT_ATOMS: atom_id res chain seq x y z
N GLN A 1 10.89 8.91 -5.76
CA GLN A 1 10.27 9.57 -4.59
C GLN A 1 9.35 8.67 -3.75
N SER A 2 8.91 7.50 -4.25
CA SER A 2 7.98 6.59 -3.54
C SER A 2 8.56 5.90 -2.29
N SER A 3 9.88 5.65 -2.20
CA SER A 3 10.45 4.98 -1.01
C SER A 3 10.37 5.79 0.29
N ARG A 4 10.52 7.13 0.24
CA ARG A 4 10.53 7.96 1.46
C ARG A 4 9.21 7.93 2.24
N THR A 5 8.08 7.82 1.55
CA THR A 5 6.77 7.76 2.21
C THR A 5 6.55 6.42 2.88
N ARG A 6 7.04 5.34 2.26
CA ARG A 6 6.94 3.98 2.79
C ARG A 6 7.82 3.81 4.04
N ASP A 7 9.02 4.36 4.04
CA ASP A 7 9.91 4.36 5.22
C ASP A 7 9.33 5.18 6.38
N ALA A 8 8.67 6.29 6.06
CA ALA A 8 7.98 7.12 7.06
C ALA A 8 6.75 6.42 7.67
N GLU A 9 5.98 5.68 6.86
CA GLU A 9 4.85 4.86 7.32
C GLU A 9 5.30 3.70 8.19
N LEU A 10 6.31 2.97 7.75
CA LEU A 10 6.90 1.89 8.52
C LEU A 10 7.40 2.40 9.88
N GLY A 11 8.06 3.56 9.90
CA GLY A 11 8.47 4.21 11.15
C GLY A 11 7.30 4.61 12.05
N ARG A 12 6.17 5.07 11.48
CA ARG A 12 4.95 5.36 12.26
C ARG A 12 4.39 4.09 12.87
N LEU A 13 4.28 3.02 12.09
CA LEU A 13 3.76 1.74 12.56
C LEU A 13 4.61 1.15 13.68
N PHE A 14 5.94 1.15 13.55
CA PHE A 14 6.82 0.69 14.63
C PHE A 14 6.66 1.54 15.90
N ARG A 15 6.55 2.87 15.77
CA ARG A 15 6.30 3.73 16.94
C ARG A 15 4.98 3.41 17.62
N THR A 16 3.93 3.07 16.87
CA THR A 16 2.64 2.69 17.45
C THR A 16 2.68 1.30 18.09
N TYR A 17 3.06 0.27 17.33
CA TYR A 17 2.96 -1.13 17.74
C TYR A 17 4.09 -1.59 18.66
N CYS A 18 5.20 -0.86 18.72
CA CYS A 18 6.31 -1.14 19.61
C CYS A 18 6.51 -0.04 20.67
N SER A 19 5.51 0.82 20.88
CA SER A 19 5.55 1.92 21.87
C SER A 19 5.80 1.41 23.30
N GLU A 20 5.14 0.33 23.69
CA GLU A 20 5.26 -0.25 25.04
C GLU A 20 6.52 -1.10 25.21
N GLN A 21 6.99 -1.73 24.14
CA GLN A 21 8.18 -2.58 24.17
C GLN A 21 8.89 -2.60 22.82
N HIS A 22 9.92 -1.76 22.69
CA HIS A 22 10.70 -1.62 21.45
C HIS A 22 11.35 -2.92 20.98
N SER A 23 11.70 -3.84 21.88
CA SER A 23 12.29 -5.15 21.51
C SER A 23 11.34 -6.08 20.76
N LYS A 24 10.02 -5.82 20.79
CA LYS A 24 9.02 -6.58 20.02
C LYS A 24 9.03 -6.26 18.52
N TRP A 25 9.84 -5.29 18.06
CA TRP A 25 9.87 -4.89 16.65
C TRP A 25 10.04 -6.09 15.70
N ALA A 26 10.94 -7.03 16.03
CA ALA A 26 11.20 -8.20 15.21
C ALA A 26 9.97 -9.13 15.08
N TYR A 27 9.16 -9.20 16.14
CA TYR A 27 7.89 -9.93 16.12
C TYR A 27 6.80 -9.20 15.32
N GLN A 28 6.83 -7.87 15.31
CA GLN A 28 5.85 -7.06 14.57
C GLN A 28 6.17 -6.94 13.08
N VAL A 29 7.44 -7.12 12.66
CA VAL A 29 7.86 -7.01 11.25
C VAL A 29 6.97 -7.82 10.30
N PRO A 30 6.72 -9.13 10.49
CA PRO A 30 5.87 -9.90 9.58
C PRO A 30 4.46 -9.33 9.48
N HIS A 31 3.91 -8.87 10.61
CA HIS A 31 2.58 -8.27 10.65
C HIS A 31 2.50 -6.96 9.88
N LEU A 32 3.47 -6.08 10.07
CA LEU A 32 3.52 -4.80 9.37
C LEU A 32 3.76 -4.98 7.87
N VAL A 33 4.57 -5.96 7.46
CA VAL A 33 4.80 -6.28 6.05
C VAL A 33 3.52 -6.77 5.39
N ASP A 34 2.79 -7.68 6.02
CA ASP A 34 1.52 -8.18 5.48
C ASP A 34 0.49 -7.05 5.35
N ILE A 35 0.41 -6.16 6.35
CA ILE A 35 -0.47 -4.99 6.32
C ILE A 35 -0.08 -4.04 5.19
N LEU A 36 1.19 -3.63 5.11
CA LEU A 36 1.65 -2.66 4.10
C LEU A 36 1.49 -3.18 2.67
N ASN A 37 1.64 -4.49 2.46
CA ASN A 37 1.49 -5.09 1.13
C ASN A 37 0.03 -5.34 0.74
N GLY A 38 -0.89 -5.47 1.70
CA GLY A 38 -2.31 -5.69 1.43
C GLY A 38 -3.20 -4.45 1.57
N ILE A 39 -2.68 -3.32 2.02
CA ILE A 39 -3.45 -2.07 2.06
C ILE A 39 -3.45 -1.40 0.68
N THR A 40 -4.65 -1.09 0.19
CA THR A 40 -4.86 -0.25 -0.98
C THR A 40 -4.40 1.18 -0.71
N HIS A 41 -3.49 1.68 -1.53
CA HIS A 41 -2.92 3.00 -1.31
C HIS A 41 -3.69 4.09 -2.08
N GLU A 42 -4.16 5.13 -1.39
CA GLU A 42 -5.00 6.21 -1.96
C GLU A 42 -4.39 6.93 -3.18
N SER A 43 -3.06 6.91 -3.31
CA SER A 43 -2.40 7.58 -4.43
C SER A 43 -2.55 6.85 -5.76
N ILE A 44 -2.79 5.54 -5.73
CA ILE A 44 -2.81 4.66 -6.91
C ILE A 44 -4.07 3.79 -6.99
N GLY A 45 -4.85 3.67 -5.91
CA GLY A 45 -6.09 2.90 -5.88
C GLY A 45 -5.91 1.38 -5.80
N PHE A 46 -4.66 0.89 -5.69
CA PHE A 46 -4.33 -0.53 -5.60
C PHE A 46 -3.36 -0.82 -4.45
N SER A 47 -3.39 -2.04 -3.91
CA SER A 47 -2.38 -2.54 -2.98
C SER A 47 -1.18 -3.14 -3.72
N PRO A 48 0.02 -3.17 -3.10
CA PRO A 48 1.17 -3.84 -3.70
C PRO A 48 0.92 -5.31 -4.07
N ASN A 49 0.19 -6.05 -3.23
CA ASN A 49 -0.19 -7.44 -3.52
C ASN A 49 -1.16 -7.53 -4.71
N GLU A 50 -2.07 -6.57 -4.90
CA GLU A 50 -2.94 -6.54 -6.07
C GLU A 50 -2.16 -6.31 -7.36
N LEU A 51 -1.16 -5.43 -7.33
CA LEU A 51 -0.31 -5.14 -8.49
C LEU A 51 0.62 -6.30 -8.85
N GLN A 52 1.20 -6.96 -7.84
CA GLN A 52 2.22 -7.99 -8.05
C GLN A 52 1.64 -9.39 -8.22
N LEU A 53 0.61 -9.72 -7.45
CA LEU A 53 0.06 -11.09 -7.33
C LEU A 53 -1.38 -11.19 -7.85
N GLY A 54 -2.02 -10.07 -8.18
CA GLY A 54 -3.43 -10.05 -8.59
C GLY A 54 -4.40 -10.34 -7.43
N THR A 55 -3.91 -10.44 -6.19
CA THR A 55 -4.75 -10.78 -5.03
C THR A 55 -4.68 -9.69 -3.97
N ASN A 56 -5.83 -9.31 -3.40
CA ASN A 56 -5.89 -8.39 -2.26
C ASN A 56 -5.97 -9.10 -0.89
N LYS A 57 -5.39 -10.30 -0.79
CA LYS A 57 -5.55 -11.11 0.42
C LYS A 57 -4.59 -10.64 1.50
N LEU A 58 -5.11 -9.92 2.48
CA LEU A 58 -4.45 -9.72 3.77
C LEU A 58 -4.39 -11.07 4.50
N ARG A 59 -3.22 -11.69 4.50
CA ARG A 59 -2.98 -13.04 5.06
C ARG A 59 -3.40 -13.14 6.53
N LEU A 60 -3.23 -12.06 7.26
CA LEU A 60 -3.50 -11.97 8.70
C LEU A 60 -4.95 -11.64 9.07
N LEU A 61 -5.79 -11.24 8.11
CA LEU A 61 -7.20 -11.04 8.40
C LEU A 61 -7.93 -12.40 8.43
N PRO A 62 -8.66 -12.71 9.51
CA PRO A 62 -9.54 -13.85 9.56
C PRO A 62 -10.50 -13.85 8.37
N ASP A 63 -10.81 -15.03 7.81
CA ASP A 63 -11.62 -15.17 6.59
C ASP A 63 -12.97 -14.43 6.65
N ARG A 64 -13.58 -14.34 7.84
CA ARG A 64 -14.83 -13.59 8.07
C ARG A 64 -14.75 -12.09 7.80
N PHE A 65 -13.55 -11.50 7.81
CA PHE A 65 -13.32 -10.09 7.49
C PHE A 65 -12.77 -9.90 6.07
N ARG A 66 -12.50 -11.00 5.35
CA ARG A 66 -12.20 -10.94 3.93
C ARG A 66 -13.55 -10.69 3.25
N GLY A 67 -13.79 -9.46 2.82
CA GLY A 67 -14.98 -9.15 2.04
C GLY A 67 -15.10 -10.16 0.90
N SER A 68 -16.32 -10.66 0.63
CA SER A 68 -16.59 -11.45 -0.56
C SER A 68 -16.06 -10.65 -1.73
N GLY A 69 -15.00 -11.14 -2.39
CA GLY A 69 -14.40 -10.44 -3.52
C GLY A 69 -15.52 -10.08 -4.46
N SER A 70 -15.81 -8.79 -4.59
CA SER A 70 -16.74 -8.34 -5.61
C SER A 70 -16.17 -8.85 -6.93
N GLU A 71 -16.99 -9.53 -7.71
CA GLU A 71 -16.73 -10.01 -9.07
C GLU A 71 -16.51 -8.83 -10.03
N ILE A 72 -15.65 -7.89 -9.65
CA ILE A 72 -15.17 -6.82 -10.50
C ILE A 72 -14.22 -7.50 -11.46
N GLU A 73 -14.64 -7.54 -12.73
CA GLU A 73 -13.91 -7.97 -13.91
C GLU A 73 -12.39 -8.02 -13.70
N ASP A 74 -11.80 -9.18 -14.02
CA ASP A 74 -10.36 -9.48 -13.88
C ASP A 74 -9.51 -8.51 -14.71
N ILE A 75 -9.35 -7.28 -14.22
CA ILE A 75 -8.34 -6.35 -14.71
C ILE A 75 -6.99 -7.02 -14.43
N SER A 76 -6.24 -7.28 -15.50
CA SER A 76 -4.92 -7.91 -15.43
C SER A 76 -3.98 -7.09 -14.54
N CYS A 77 -3.01 -7.76 -13.89
CA CYS A 77 -1.96 -7.06 -13.14
C CYS A 77 -1.29 -5.96 -13.99
N GLU A 78 -1.10 -6.22 -15.28
CA GLU A 78 -0.48 -5.27 -16.21
C GLU A 78 -1.34 -4.02 -16.42
N GLU A 79 -2.66 -4.18 -16.54
CA GLU A 79 -3.59 -3.07 -16.66
C GLU A 79 -3.64 -2.25 -15.36
N LYS A 80 -3.61 -2.92 -14.19
CA LYS A 80 -3.52 -2.23 -12.89
C LYS A 80 -2.22 -1.43 -12.76
N LEU A 81 -1.10 -1.95 -13.27
CA LEU A 81 0.18 -1.24 -13.30
C LEU A 81 0.10 0.02 -14.18
N ILE A 82 -0.52 -0.08 -15.36
CA ILE A 82 -0.72 1.07 -16.26
C ILE A 82 -1.59 2.15 -15.58
N LEU A 83 -2.69 1.75 -14.95
CA LEU A 83 -3.58 2.66 -14.22
C LEU A 83 -2.89 3.32 -13.01
N ALA A 84 -2.12 2.54 -12.26
CA ALA A 84 -1.34 3.05 -11.13
C ALA A 84 -0.32 4.10 -11.60
N ASP A 85 0.40 3.83 -12.71
CA ASP A 85 1.37 4.77 -13.27
C ASP A 85 0.70 6.05 -13.79
N ALA A 86 -0.38 5.94 -14.55
CA ALA A 86 -1.14 7.09 -15.03
C ALA A 86 -1.62 7.99 -13.88
N THR A 87 -2.05 7.38 -12.76
CA THR A 87 -2.47 8.12 -11.57
C THR A 87 -1.29 8.85 -10.92
N LEU A 88 -0.13 8.20 -10.80
CA LEU A 88 1.10 8.81 -10.27
C LEU A 88 1.54 10.00 -11.13
N GLN A 89 1.55 9.84 -12.46
CA GLN A 89 1.90 10.89 -13.40
C GLN A 89 0.93 12.08 -13.32
N SER A 90 -0.38 11.82 -13.31
CA SER A 90 -1.41 12.86 -13.17
C SER A 90 -1.22 13.67 -11.88
N ARG A 91 -0.95 13.00 -10.75
CA ARG A 91 -0.70 13.68 -9.48
C ARG A 91 0.63 14.44 -9.47
N ALA A 92 1.68 13.90 -10.08
CA ALA A 92 2.96 14.58 -10.23
C ALA A 92 2.81 15.86 -11.06
N ALA A 93 2.07 15.81 -12.18
CA ALA A 93 1.77 16.97 -13.01
C ALA A 93 1.01 18.06 -12.22
N ARG A 94 0.00 17.66 -11.42
CA ARG A 94 -0.72 18.59 -10.53
C ARG A 94 0.20 19.25 -9.49
N ARG A 95 1.17 18.51 -8.95
CA ARG A 95 2.16 19.07 -8.00
C ARG A 95 3.09 20.06 -8.68
N ALA A 96 3.58 19.73 -9.89
CA ALA A 96 4.44 20.61 -10.67
C ALA A 96 3.71 21.91 -11.05
N PHE A 97 2.44 21.81 -11.46
CA PHE A 97 1.61 22.98 -11.74
C PHE A 97 1.39 23.86 -10.50
N ARG A 98 1.16 23.25 -9.34
CA ARG A 98 0.90 23.97 -8.08
C ARG A 98 2.17 24.61 -7.49
N ASN A 99 3.35 24.09 -7.80
CA ASN A 99 4.61 24.60 -7.27
C ASN A 99 5.68 24.71 -8.38
N PRO A 100 5.57 25.71 -9.27
CA PRO A 100 6.42 25.84 -10.45
C PRO A 100 7.87 26.27 -10.16
N GLY A 101 8.19 26.63 -8.91
CA GLY A 101 9.48 27.23 -8.52
C GLY A 101 10.34 26.36 -7.57
N GLY A 102 10.33 25.03 -7.75
CA GLY A 102 11.26 24.14 -7.07
C GLY A 102 12.59 24.01 -7.79
#